data_AF-A0A834WS54-F1
#
_entry.id   AF-A0A834WS54-F1
#
_cell.length_a   1.000
_cell.length_b   1.000
_cell.length_c   1.000
_cell.angle_alpha   90.00
_cell.angle_beta   90.00
_cell.angle_gamma   90.00
#
_symmetry.space_group_name_H-M   'P 1'
#
loop_
_entity.id
_entity.type
_entity.pdbx_description
1 polymer ?
#
loop_
_entity_poly.entity_id
_entity_poly.type
_entity_poly.pdbx_seq_one_letter_code
_entity_poly.pdbx_strand_id
1 'polypeptide(L)'
;MIKSLWVSLLASLHSFGNIIADIRHLLATHPGYRISHVFREANQCADVMAKMGSCNDIRLCIWEEPPREVALSLLADALSVSFLRE
;
A
#
# COMPACT_ATOMS: atom_id res chain seq x y z
N MET A 1 14.49 -10.36 25.90
CA MET A 1 14.07 -9.07 26.48
C MET A 1 14.95 -7.90 26.01
N ILE A 2 16.28 -7.95 26.14
CA ILE A 2 17.17 -6.84 25.73
C ILE A 2 17.14 -6.61 24.19
N LYS A 3 17.18 -7.66 23.37
CA LYS A 3 17.14 -7.52 21.90
C LYS A 3 15.86 -6.85 21.37
N SER A 4 14.70 -7.01 22.01
CA SER A 4 13.47 -6.37 21.54
C SER A 4 13.45 -4.88 21.83
N LEU A 5 14.01 -4.45 22.97
CA LEU A 5 14.14 -3.03 23.33
C LEU A 5 15.03 -2.25 22.36
N TRP A 6 16.14 -2.84 21.90
CA TRP A 6 17.03 -2.20 20.91
C TRP A 6 16.40 -2.08 19.52
N VAL A 7 15.66 -3.10 19.08
CA VAL A 7 14.92 -3.05 17.80
C VAL A 7 13.81 -2.00 17.84
N SER A 8 13.13 -1.86 18.96
CA SER A 8 12.11 -0.83 19.15
C SER A 8 12.72 0.59 19.18
N LEU A 9 13.87 0.76 19.83
CA LEU A 9 14.57 2.06 19.87
C LEU A 9 15.11 2.47 18.49
N LEU A 10 15.73 1.54 17.75
CA LEU A 10 16.17 1.81 16.38
C LEU A 10 14.99 2.10 15.45
N ALA A 11 13.87 1.40 15.63
CA ALA A 11 12.65 1.69 14.87
C ALA A 11 12.13 3.10 15.17
N SER A 12 12.18 3.57 16.42
CA SER A 12 11.77 4.94 16.77
C SER A 12 12.70 6.04 16.24
N LEU A 13 13.97 5.71 15.96
CA LEU A 13 14.94 6.63 15.36
C LEU A 13 14.89 6.64 13.82
N HIS A 14 14.15 5.70 13.22
CA HIS A 14 14.00 5.59 11.79
C HIS A 14 12.99 6.63 11.28
N SER A 15 13.26 7.29 10.16
CA SER A 15 12.38 8.31 9.57
C SER A 15 10.96 7.81 9.29
N PHE A 16 10.79 6.49 9.15
CA PHE A 16 9.49 5.82 8.95
C PHE A 16 9.04 4.99 10.17
N GLY A 17 9.62 5.22 11.34
CA GLY A 17 9.37 4.46 12.57
C GLY A 17 7.90 4.39 12.95
N ASN A 18 7.21 5.53 12.88
CA ASN A 18 5.78 5.64 13.18
C ASN A 18 4.95 4.80 12.21
N ILE A 19 5.22 4.89 10.90
CA ILE A 19 4.51 4.10 9.86
C ILE A 19 4.74 2.59 10.09
N ILE A 20 5.96 2.18 10.42
CA ILE A 20 6.27 0.77 10.71
C ILE A 20 5.52 0.28 11.95
N ALA A 21 5.41 1.13 12.99
CA ALA A 21 4.66 0.80 14.20
C ALA A 21 3.17 0.64 13.89
N ASP A 22 2.59 1.54 13.09
CA ASP A 22 1.18 1.50 12.68
C ASP A 22 0.87 0.23 11.87
N ILE A 23 1.73 -0.14 10.90
CA ILE A 23 1.57 -1.38 10.12
C ILE A 23 1.60 -2.60 11.04
N ARG A 24 2.53 -2.66 12.00
CA ARG A 24 2.62 -3.77 12.95
C ARG A 24 1.39 -3.85 13.85
N HIS A 25 0.88 -2.70 14.30
CA HIS A 25 -0.35 -2.63 15.07
C HIS A 25 -1.51 -3.19 14.24
N LEU A 26 -1.70 -2.72 12.99
CA LEU A 26 -2.77 -3.21 12.10
C LEU A 26 -2.73 -4.73 11.88
N LEU A 27 -1.53 -5.32 11.68
CA LEU A 27 -1.37 -6.76 11.55
C LEU A 27 -1.72 -7.55 12.82
N ALA A 28 -1.42 -6.98 14.00
CA ALA A 28 -1.74 -7.61 15.28
C ALA A 28 -3.24 -7.53 15.58
N THR A 29 -3.88 -6.42 15.24
CA THR A 29 -5.31 -6.17 15.51
C THR A 29 -6.22 -6.91 14.53
N HIS A 30 -5.74 -7.23 13.32
CA HIS A 30 -6.50 -7.91 12.28
C HIS A 30 -5.83 -9.25 11.91
N PRO A 31 -6.04 -10.32 12.71
CA PRO A 31 -5.49 -11.63 12.40
C PRO A 31 -6.13 -12.18 11.11
N GLY A 32 -5.30 -12.74 10.22
CA GLY A 32 -5.75 -13.32 8.94
C GLY A 32 -5.20 -12.62 7.70
N TYR A 33 -4.69 -11.39 7.85
CA TYR A 33 -3.99 -10.70 6.77
C TYR A 33 -2.51 -11.08 6.75
N ARG A 34 -1.95 -11.22 5.55
CA ARG A 34 -0.51 -11.47 5.33
C ARG A 34 0.05 -10.41 4.41
N ILE A 35 1.26 -9.93 4.72
CA ILE A 35 2.03 -9.13 3.78
C ILE A 35 2.64 -10.08 2.76
N SER A 36 2.34 -9.84 1.49
CA SER A 36 2.98 -10.50 0.36
C SER A 36 3.55 -9.45 -0.58
N HIS A 37 4.62 -9.81 -1.27
CA HIS A 37 5.06 -9.07 -2.43
C HIS A 37 4.22 -9.53 -3.61
N VAL A 38 3.47 -8.61 -4.20
CA VAL A 38 2.70 -8.88 -5.40
C VAL A 38 3.46 -8.34 -6.61
N PHE A 39 3.36 -9.03 -7.75
CA PHE A 39 3.89 -8.55 -9.01
C PHE A 39 3.21 -7.21 -9.37
N ARG A 40 3.98 -6.17 -9.72
CA ARG A 40 3.52 -4.77 -9.83
C ARG A 40 2.27 -4.57 -10.68
N GLU A 41 2.08 -5.38 -11.71
CA GLU A 41 0.94 -5.30 -12.63
C GLU A 41 -0.39 -5.56 -11.91
N ALA A 42 -0.44 -6.54 -11.02
CA ALA A 42 -1.62 -6.78 -10.17
C ALA A 42 -1.83 -5.69 -9.11
N ASN A 43 -0.96 -4.67 -9.06
CA ASN A 43 -1.11 -3.51 -8.20
C ASN A 43 -1.17 -2.19 -9.00
N GLN A 44 -1.44 -2.26 -10.31
CA GLN A 44 -1.43 -1.09 -11.18
C GLN A 44 -2.51 -0.07 -10.81
N CYS A 45 -3.71 -0.52 -10.41
CA CYS A 45 -4.77 0.36 -9.88
C CYS A 45 -4.29 1.17 -8.68
N ALA A 46 -3.60 0.52 -7.73
CA ALA A 46 -3.06 1.20 -6.55
C ALA A 46 -1.95 2.19 -6.90
N ASP A 47 -1.08 1.86 -7.87
CA ASP A 47 -0.04 2.78 -8.36
C ASP A 47 -0.63 4.04 -9.02
N VAL A 48 -1.66 3.88 -9.86
CA VAL A 48 -2.38 5.02 -10.45
C VAL A 48 -3.02 5.89 -9.37
N MET A 49 -3.73 5.29 -8.41
CA MET A 49 -4.35 6.04 -7.31
C MET A 49 -3.32 6.75 -6.43
N ALA A 50 -2.18 6.12 -6.14
CA ALA A 50 -1.09 6.74 -5.37
C ALA A 50 -0.50 7.95 -6.11
N LYS A 51 -0.31 7.86 -7.44
CA LYS A 51 0.12 8.99 -8.28
C LYS A 51 -0.90 10.13 -8.26
N MET A 52 -2.19 9.83 -8.42
CA MET A 52 -3.26 10.83 -8.32
C MET A 52 -3.24 11.55 -6.96
N GLY A 53 -3.10 10.80 -5.86
CA GLY A 53 -3.01 11.36 -4.52
C GLY A 53 -1.75 12.19 -4.28
N SER A 54 -0.63 11.83 -4.89
CA SER A 54 0.63 12.58 -4.73
C SER A 54 0.57 14.02 -5.25
N CYS A 55 -0.35 14.30 -6.16
CA CYS A 55 -0.52 15.61 -6.78
C CYS A 55 -1.54 16.51 -6.06
N ASN A 56 -2.17 16.05 -4.98
CA ASN A 56 -3.18 16.80 -4.24
C ASN A 56 -2.92 16.78 -2.73
N ASP A 57 -3.46 17.78 -2.02
CA ASP A 57 -3.32 17.89 -0.55
C ASP A 57 -4.44 17.15 0.19
N ILE A 58 -5.19 16.29 -0.52
CA ILE A 58 -6.36 15.59 -0.01
C ILE A 58 -5.90 14.34 0.75
N ARG A 59 -6.19 14.29 2.04
CA ARG A 59 -5.76 13.18 2.92
C ARG A 59 -6.56 11.89 2.74
N LEU A 60 -7.82 11.99 2.31
CA LEU A 60 -8.70 10.86 2.04
C LEU A 60 -9.72 11.28 0.98
N CYS A 61 -9.83 10.48 -0.07
CA CYS A 61 -10.84 10.63 -1.11
C CYS A 61 -11.55 9.29 -1.28
N ILE A 62 -12.89 9.31 -1.29
CA ILE A 62 -13.72 8.14 -1.55
C ILE A 62 -14.48 8.44 -2.84
N TRP A 63 -14.38 7.53 -3.80
CA TRP A 63 -15.06 7.64 -5.08
C TRP A 63 -16.21 6.64 -5.14
N GLU A 64 -17.41 7.13 -5.49
CA GLU A 64 -18.57 6.27 -5.74
C GLU A 64 -18.45 5.50 -7.07
N GLU A 65 -17.72 6.08 -8.03
CA GLU A 65 -17.44 5.50 -9.34
C GLU A 65 -15.94 5.58 -9.63
N PRO A 66 -15.34 4.58 -10.33
CA PRO A 66 -13.90 4.56 -10.55
C PRO A 66 -13.45 5.80 -11.36
N PRO A 67 -12.42 6.53 -10.92
CA PRO A 67 -11.89 7.67 -11.66
C PRO A 67 -11.34 7.21 -13.02
N ARG A 68 -11.41 8.10 -14.01
CA ARG A 68 -11.08 7.79 -15.41
C ARG A 68 -9.66 7.24 -15.57
N GLU A 69 -8.74 7.74 -14.76
CA GLU A 69 -7.33 7.34 -14.72
C GLU A 69 -7.16 5.86 -14.33
N VAL A 70 -8.03 5.34 -13.47
CA VAL A 70 -7.98 3.96 -12.97
C VAL A 70 -8.79 3.00 -13.84
N ALA A 71 -9.75 3.49 -14.62
CA ALA A 71 -10.70 2.68 -15.39
C ALA A 71 -10.04 1.60 -16.27
N LEU A 72 -8.95 1.93 -16.98
CA LEU A 72 -8.25 0.96 -17.84
C LEU A 72 -7.52 -0.12 -17.03
N SER A 73 -6.84 0.26 -15.95
CA SER A 73 -6.16 -0.70 -15.06
C SER A 73 -7.16 -1.58 -14.34
N LEU A 74 -8.32 -1.04 -13.95
CA LEU A 74 -9.39 -1.79 -13.32
C LEU A 74 -10.01 -2.82 -14.28
N LEU A 75 -10.21 -2.45 -15.54
CA LEU A 75 -10.68 -3.38 -16.56
C LEU A 75 -9.65 -4.49 -16.84
N ALA A 76 -8.37 -4.14 -16.93
CA ALA A 76 -7.29 -5.13 -17.13
C ALA A 76 -7.21 -6.12 -15.97
N ASP A 77 -7.32 -5.66 -14.72
CA ASP A 77 -7.35 -6.49 -13.53
C ASP A 77 -8.56 -7.43 -13.52
N ALA A 78 -9.76 -6.91 -13.81
CA ALA A 78 -10.99 -7.70 -13.92
C ALA A 78 -10.92 -8.78 -15.00
N LEU A 79 -10.18 -8.53 -16.09
CA LEU A 79 -9.94 -9.47 -17.18
C LEU A 79 -8.71 -10.38 -16.94
N SER A 80 -8.03 -10.24 -15.79
CA SER A 80 -6.81 -11.00 -15.46
C SER A 80 -5.71 -10.88 -16.53
N VAL A 81 -5.59 -9.70 -17.14
CA VAL A 81 -4.56 -9.42 -18.15
C VAL A 81 -3.18 -9.39 -17.48
N SER A 82 -2.22 -10.10 -18.08
CA SER A 82 -0.80 -10.03 -17.69
C SER A 82 -0.06 -9.18 -18.71
N PHE A 83 0.83 -8.31 -18.24
CA PHE A 83 1.68 -7.48 -19.08
C PHE A 83 3.11 -8.05 -19.08
N LEU A 84 3.89 -7.70 -20.09
CA LEU A 84 5.33 -7.98 -20.08
C LEU A 84 6.03 -6.79 -19.41
N ARG A 85 7.00 -7.04 -18.54
CA ARG A 85 7.88 -5.96 -18.04
C ARG A 85 8.76 -5.48 -19.19
N GLU A 86 8.65 -4.20 -19.52
CA GLU A 86 9.71 -3.46 -20.23
C GLU A 86 10.84 -3.07 -19.27
#